data_AF-A0A5R9CQ02-F1
#
_entry.id   AF-A0A5R9CQ02-F1
#
_cell.length_a   1.000
_cell.length_b   1.000
_cell.length_c   1.000
_cell.angle_alpha   90.00
_cell.angle_beta   90.00
_cell.angle_gamma   90.00
#
_symmetry.space_group_name_H-M   'P 1'
#
loop_
_entity.id
_entity.type
_entity.pdbx_description
1 polymer ?
#
loop_
_entity_poly.entity_id
_entity_poly.type
_entity_poly.pdbx_seq_one_letter_code
_entity_poly.pdbx_strand_id
1 'polypeptide(L)'
;MTRFTARLTLVVGATFGSLLFMAAQPTQAATWHKGTPSNVRGTWKTKKLKVNTGSTSLTAYDQVTIGKTSLADYSYTGSSRVGIKGTSAKYATVGKYTYVIKVKIAKGVYGTLHVKKQSSKVLVIGNGTKNVNPAKYYKA
;
A
#
# COMPACT_ATOMS: atom_id res chain seq x y z
N MET A 1 52.92 -12.53 -49.67
CA MET A 1 52.38 -11.20 -50.01
C MET A 1 50.88 -11.22 -49.76
N THR A 2 50.42 -10.22 -49.01
CA THR A 2 49.09 -9.59 -48.97
C THR A 2 48.40 -9.65 -50.35
N ARG A 3 47.07 -9.78 -50.54
CA ARG A 3 45.96 -8.99 -49.99
C ARG A 3 44.60 -9.69 -50.25
N PHE A 4 43.68 -9.41 -49.33
CA PHE A 4 42.22 -9.25 -49.47
C PHE A 4 41.70 -8.97 -50.90
N THR A 5 40.44 -9.26 -51.25
CA THR A 5 39.34 -8.27 -51.08
C THR A 5 37.96 -8.83 -51.44
N ALA A 6 37.00 -8.45 -50.58
CA ALA A 6 35.56 -8.18 -50.77
C ALA A 6 34.56 -9.28 -51.20
N ARG A 7 33.85 -9.73 -50.16
CA ARG A 7 32.42 -10.04 -50.02
C ARG A 7 31.46 -9.54 -51.12
N LEU A 8 30.49 -10.41 -51.46
CA LEU A 8 29.11 -10.04 -51.79
C LEU A 8 28.15 -10.93 -50.98
N THR A 9 27.08 -10.32 -50.48
CA THR A 9 26.14 -10.82 -49.47
C THR A 9 24.81 -11.23 -50.14
N LEU A 10 24.14 -12.31 -49.68
CA LEU A 10 22.69 -12.27 -49.48
C LEU A 10 22.21 -13.26 -48.40
N VAL A 11 21.41 -12.68 -47.51
CA VAL A 11 20.66 -13.11 -46.31
C VAL A 11 19.64 -14.23 -46.68
N VAL A 12 19.13 -15.15 -45.85
CA VAL A 12 18.36 -15.00 -44.60
C VAL A 12 18.15 -16.38 -43.96
N GLY A 13 18.24 -16.44 -42.61
CA GLY A 13 17.63 -17.52 -41.84
C GLY A 13 18.29 -17.82 -40.50
N ALA A 14 18.57 -16.82 -39.66
CA ALA A 14 19.01 -17.05 -38.28
C ALA A 14 17.88 -16.68 -37.32
N THR A 15 17.35 -17.69 -36.63
CA THR A 15 16.42 -17.57 -35.52
C THR A 15 17.01 -16.71 -34.41
N PHE A 16 16.32 -15.61 -34.13
CA PHE A 16 16.56 -14.78 -32.96
C PHE A 16 16.16 -15.55 -31.69
N GLY A 17 17.15 -16.16 -31.03
CA GLY A 17 17.08 -16.54 -29.62
C GLY A 17 17.31 -15.30 -28.76
N SER A 18 16.23 -14.57 -28.54
CA SER A 18 16.07 -13.33 -27.78
C SER A 18 16.98 -13.14 -26.55
N LEU A 19 17.92 -12.21 -26.70
CA LEU A 19 18.12 -11.02 -25.86
C LEU A 19 18.03 -11.20 -24.33
N LEU A 20 19.21 -11.08 -23.74
CA LEU A 20 19.47 -10.43 -22.45
C LEU A 20 18.51 -9.26 -22.21
N PHE A 21 17.46 -9.50 -21.43
CA PHE A 21 16.72 -8.44 -20.76
C PHE A 21 16.61 -8.79 -19.28
N MET A 22 17.72 -8.59 -18.56
CA MET A 22 17.58 -8.10 -17.19
C MET A 22 16.96 -6.71 -17.31
N ALA A 23 15.64 -6.65 -17.33
CA ALA A 23 14.94 -5.40 -17.10
C ALA A 23 15.31 -4.97 -15.68
N ALA A 24 16.33 -4.13 -15.55
CA ALA A 24 16.56 -3.35 -14.37
C ALA A 24 15.27 -2.53 -14.17
N GLN A 25 14.39 -3.00 -13.29
CA GLN A 25 13.29 -2.16 -12.84
C GLN A 25 13.95 -0.90 -12.28
N PRO A 26 13.54 0.30 -12.72
CA PRO A 26 14.08 1.50 -12.10
C PRO A 26 13.68 1.44 -10.63
N THR A 27 14.65 1.15 -9.76
CA THR A 27 14.51 1.26 -8.31
C THR A 27 14.50 2.76 -8.00
N GLN A 28 13.44 3.45 -8.44
CA GLN A 28 13.17 4.78 -7.92
C GLN A 28 12.81 4.56 -6.47
N ALA A 29 13.81 4.73 -5.60
CA ALA A 29 13.63 4.67 -4.16
C ALA A 29 12.43 5.56 -3.82
N ALA A 30 11.37 4.95 -3.28
CA ALA A 30 10.14 5.69 -3.00
C ALA A 30 10.48 6.89 -2.11
N THR A 31 10.22 8.10 -2.58
CA THR A 31 10.45 9.31 -1.81
C THR A 31 9.48 9.33 -0.63
N TRP A 32 10.01 9.11 0.57
CA TRP A 32 9.23 9.12 1.81
C TRP A 32 9.19 10.53 2.41
N HIS A 33 7.99 11.06 2.54
CA HIS A 33 7.73 12.34 3.18
C HIS A 33 7.40 12.14 4.66
N LYS A 34 7.82 13.09 5.51
CA LYS A 34 7.48 13.09 6.94
C LYS A 34 6.00 13.38 7.15
N GLY A 35 5.37 12.60 8.02
CA GLY A 35 3.97 12.72 8.40
C GLY A 35 3.02 11.93 7.50
N THR A 36 1.77 12.38 7.43
CA THR A 36 0.71 11.81 6.57
C THR A 36 0.08 12.91 5.70
N PRO A 37 -0.47 12.58 4.52
CA PRO A 37 -1.17 13.56 3.68
C PRO A 37 -2.42 14.11 4.39
N SER A 38 -2.64 15.42 4.35
CA SER A 38 -3.76 16.08 5.08
C SER A 38 -5.14 15.58 4.64
N ASN A 39 -5.30 15.26 3.35
CA ASN A 39 -6.55 14.83 2.74
C ASN A 39 -7.04 13.43 3.12
N VAL A 40 -6.21 12.63 3.83
CA VAL A 40 -6.60 11.30 4.36
C VAL A 40 -6.65 11.27 5.90
N ARG A 41 -6.31 12.38 6.58
CA ARG A 41 -6.34 12.46 8.04
C ARG A 41 -7.77 12.40 8.58
N GLY A 42 -7.89 11.88 9.80
CA GLY A 42 -9.15 11.74 10.54
C GLY A 42 -9.40 10.31 10.99
N THR A 43 -10.58 10.09 11.56
CA THR A 43 -11.05 8.78 11.99
C THR A 43 -12.02 8.22 10.95
N TRP A 44 -11.81 6.95 10.61
CA TRP A 44 -12.54 6.25 9.57
C TRP A 44 -12.96 4.89 10.08
N LYS A 45 -14.17 4.44 9.74
CA LYS A 45 -14.74 3.18 10.21
C LYS A 45 -15.26 2.34 9.06
N THR A 46 -15.10 1.02 9.12
CA THR A 46 -15.87 0.15 8.22
C THR A 46 -17.36 0.18 8.62
N LYS A 47 -18.22 -0.37 7.75
CA LYS A 47 -19.61 -0.59 8.15
C LYS A 47 -19.65 -1.58 9.31
N LYS A 48 -20.56 -1.31 10.25
CA LYS A 48 -20.87 -2.21 11.35
C LYS A 48 -21.47 -3.51 10.82
N LEU A 49 -20.93 -4.64 11.26
CA LEU A 49 -21.44 -5.98 11.01
C LEU A 49 -22.03 -6.53 12.32
N LYS A 50 -23.09 -7.33 12.22
CA LYS A 50 -23.57 -8.12 13.37
C LYS A 50 -22.84 -9.46 13.37
N VAL A 51 -22.37 -9.87 14.54
CA VAL A 51 -21.68 -11.15 14.78
C VAL A 51 -22.40 -11.84 15.92
N ASN A 52 -22.85 -13.07 15.69
CA ASN A 52 -23.54 -13.86 16.71
C ASN A 52 -22.54 -14.76 17.44
N THR A 53 -22.57 -14.75 18.76
CA THR A 53 -21.74 -15.58 19.65
C THR A 53 -22.68 -16.36 20.56
N GLY A 54 -23.05 -17.58 20.14
CA GLY A 54 -24.14 -18.32 20.80
C GLY A 54 -25.46 -17.56 20.69
N SER A 55 -26.11 -17.31 21.84
CA SER A 55 -27.38 -16.57 21.93
C SER A 55 -27.23 -15.04 21.92
N THR A 56 -26.00 -14.50 21.91
CA THR A 56 -25.75 -13.05 21.94
C THR A 56 -25.37 -12.52 20.56
N SER A 57 -25.85 -11.33 20.20
CA SER A 57 -25.45 -10.62 18.98
C SER A 57 -24.62 -9.39 19.33
N LEU A 58 -23.41 -9.32 18.79
CA LEU A 58 -22.46 -8.22 18.97
C LEU A 58 -22.28 -7.45 17.66
N THR A 59 -21.78 -6.23 17.77
CA THR A 59 -21.39 -5.43 16.60
C THR A 59 -19.88 -5.47 16.40
N ALA A 60 -19.43 -5.76 15.18
CA ALA A 60 -18.03 -5.68 14.80
C ALA A 60 -17.79 -4.61 13.72
N TYR A 61 -16.67 -3.91 13.82
CA TYR A 61 -16.20 -2.94 12.82
C TYR A 61 -14.72 -2.62 13.06
N ASP A 62 -14.05 -2.14 12.03
CA ASP A 62 -12.68 -1.64 12.13
C ASP A 62 -12.70 -0.12 12.17
N GLN A 63 -11.76 0.46 12.90
CA GLN A 63 -11.55 1.90 13.00
C GLN A 63 -10.08 2.24 12.79
N VAL A 64 -9.81 3.05 11.78
CA VAL A 64 -8.49 3.62 11.52
C VAL A 64 -8.51 5.12 11.80
N THR A 65 -7.59 5.58 12.66
CA THR A 65 -7.35 7.01 12.90
C THR A 65 -5.99 7.38 12.32
N ILE A 66 -5.98 8.29 11.34
CA ILE A 66 -4.78 8.79 10.68
C ILE A 66 -4.51 10.22 11.18
N GLY A 67 -3.50 10.37 12.03
CA GLY A 67 -3.00 11.66 12.52
C GLY A 67 -1.86 12.20 11.65
N LYS A 68 -1.35 13.41 11.96
CA LYS A 68 -0.22 14.00 11.20
C LYS A 68 1.05 13.16 11.29
N THR A 69 1.34 12.60 12.46
CA THR A 69 2.56 11.82 12.74
C THR A 69 2.26 10.47 13.38
N SER A 70 0.98 10.09 13.46
CA SER A 70 0.52 8.90 14.17
C SER A 70 -0.54 8.16 13.39
N LEU A 71 -0.72 6.89 13.73
CA LEU A 71 -1.76 6.04 13.22
C LEU A 71 -2.28 5.13 14.33
N ALA A 72 -3.58 4.90 14.37
CA ALA A 72 -4.19 3.86 15.17
C ALA A 72 -5.09 3.02 14.28
N ASP A 73 -5.04 1.70 14.44
CA ASP A 73 -5.88 0.76 13.71
C ASP A 73 -6.41 -0.26 14.72
N TYR A 74 -7.73 -0.35 14.84
CA TYR A 74 -8.41 -1.17 15.83
C TYR A 74 -9.59 -1.91 15.21
N SER A 75 -9.67 -3.21 15.46
CA SER A 75 -10.86 -4.02 15.24
C SER A 75 -11.67 -4.08 16.53
N TYR A 76 -12.96 -3.77 16.43
CA TYR A 76 -13.93 -3.78 17.53
C TYR A 76 -14.85 -4.99 17.41
N THR A 77 -15.21 -5.58 18.55
CA THR A 77 -16.29 -6.56 18.67
C THR A 77 -17.00 -6.31 20.00
N GLY A 78 -18.22 -5.77 19.94
CA GLY A 78 -18.91 -5.24 21.11
C GLY A 78 -18.12 -4.07 21.74
N SER A 79 -17.89 -4.14 23.05
CA SER A 79 -17.04 -3.21 23.80
C SER A 79 -15.55 -3.53 23.73
N SER A 80 -15.19 -4.72 23.24
CA SER A 80 -13.79 -5.15 23.13
C SER A 80 -13.14 -4.59 21.86
N ARG A 81 -11.84 -4.32 21.94
CA ARG A 81 -11.03 -3.95 20.78
C ARG A 81 -9.64 -4.56 20.84
N VAL A 82 -9.09 -4.86 19.67
CA VAL A 82 -7.70 -5.26 19.48
C VAL A 82 -7.10 -4.43 18.36
N GLY A 83 -5.82 -4.10 18.43
CA GLY A 83 -5.19 -3.35 17.37
C GLY A 83 -3.88 -2.71 17.77
N ILE A 84 -3.41 -1.80 16.92
CA ILE A 84 -2.09 -1.21 16.99
C ILE A 84 -2.16 0.31 17.01
N LYS A 85 -1.13 0.90 17.63
CA LYS A 85 -0.82 2.32 17.51
C LYS A 85 0.61 2.46 17.01
N GLY A 86 0.80 3.41 16.11
CA GLY A 86 2.10 3.77 15.58
C GLY A 86 2.33 5.27 15.63
N THR A 87 3.59 5.64 15.70
CA THR A 87 4.06 7.03 15.66
C THR A 87 5.07 7.23 14.54
N SER A 88 5.62 8.44 14.42
CA SER A 88 6.63 8.79 13.43
C SER A 88 6.20 8.43 12.00
N ALA A 89 4.94 8.70 11.69
CA ALA A 89 4.37 8.38 10.38
C ALA A 89 5.17 9.04 9.25
N LYS A 90 5.35 8.29 8.18
CA LYS A 90 5.88 8.74 6.90
C LYS A 90 4.97 8.23 5.80
N TYR A 91 4.94 8.91 4.66
CA TYR A 91 4.18 8.43 3.52
C TYR A 91 4.98 8.52 2.23
N ALA A 92 4.65 7.65 1.29
CA ALA A 92 5.06 7.76 -0.11
C ALA A 92 3.81 7.88 -0.98
N THR A 93 3.89 8.72 -2.01
CA THR A 93 2.83 8.81 -3.03
C THR A 93 3.07 7.70 -4.05
N VAL A 94 2.07 6.86 -4.29
CA VAL A 94 2.14 5.76 -5.28
C VAL A 94 1.14 5.92 -6.42
N GLY A 95 0.31 6.96 -6.35
CA GLY A 95 -0.63 7.33 -7.40
C GLY A 95 -1.47 8.54 -7.00
N LYS A 96 -2.34 9.00 -7.91
CA LYS A 96 -3.27 10.11 -7.62
C LYS A 96 -4.13 9.77 -6.40
N TYR A 97 -4.00 10.58 -5.36
CA TYR A 97 -4.67 10.39 -4.07
C TYR A 97 -4.47 9.01 -3.42
N THR A 98 -3.37 8.34 -3.77
CA THR A 98 -3.04 6.99 -3.32
C THR A 98 -1.67 7.01 -2.67
N TYR A 99 -1.61 6.53 -1.43
CA TYR A 99 -0.46 6.69 -0.55
C TYR A 99 -0.16 5.37 0.16
N VAL A 100 1.13 5.12 0.38
CA VAL A 100 1.58 4.13 1.36
C VAL A 100 2.00 4.89 2.61
N ILE A 101 1.41 4.56 3.76
CA ILE A 101 1.72 5.15 5.05
C ILE A 101 2.49 4.12 5.88
N LYS A 102 3.67 4.48 6.37
CA LYS A 102 4.49 3.66 7.26
C LYS A 102 4.55 4.31 8.63
N VAL A 103 4.35 3.53 9.69
CA VAL A 103 4.42 3.98 11.09
C VAL A 103 5.30 3.07 11.91
N LYS A 104 5.98 3.62 12.92
CA LYS A 104 6.74 2.84 13.91
C LYS A 104 5.79 2.39 15.01
N ILE A 105 5.65 1.08 15.19
CA ILE A 105 4.78 0.47 16.22
C ILE A 105 5.62 0.17 17.48
N ALA A 106 6.82 -0.39 17.29
CA ALA A 106 7.78 -0.67 18.35
C ALA A 106 9.22 -0.44 17.84
N LYS A 107 10.23 -0.69 18.68
CA LYS A 107 11.64 -0.61 18.26
C LYS A 107 11.89 -1.62 17.14
N GLY A 108 12.27 -1.14 15.95
CA GLY A 108 12.50 -1.98 14.77
C GLY A 108 11.24 -2.51 14.06
N VAL A 109 10.05 -2.31 14.63
CA VAL A 109 8.80 -2.84 14.08
C VAL A 109 7.97 -1.71 13.46
N TYR A 110 7.57 -1.91 12.21
CA TYR A 110 6.83 -0.93 11.43
C TYR A 110 5.54 -1.50 10.86
N GLY A 111 4.45 -0.74 11.00
CA GLY A 111 3.19 -0.98 10.29
C GLY A 111 3.18 -0.25 8.96
N THR A 112 2.50 -0.83 7.97
CA THR A 112 2.32 -0.20 6.66
C THR A 112 0.87 -0.33 6.21
N LEU A 113 0.23 0.79 5.88
CA LEU A 113 -1.09 0.83 5.26
C LEU A 113 -0.99 1.36 3.83
N HIS A 114 -1.80 0.82 2.95
CA HIS A 114 -2.07 1.39 1.64
C HIS A 114 -3.41 2.12 1.70
N VAL A 115 -3.42 3.40 1.35
CA VAL A 115 -4.59 4.27 1.51
C VAL A 115 -4.88 4.98 0.20
N LYS A 116 -6.09 4.78 -0.33
CA LYS A 116 -6.62 5.52 -1.48
C LYS A 116 -7.80 6.37 -1.04
N LYS A 117 -7.72 7.68 -1.27
CA LYS A 117 -8.87 8.57 -1.07
C LYS A 117 -9.82 8.41 -2.25
N GLN A 118 -11.03 7.91 -1.98
CA GLN A 118 -12.07 7.82 -2.99
C GLN A 118 -12.95 9.07 -3.02
N SER A 119 -13.28 9.62 -1.85
CA SER A 119 -14.02 10.89 -1.71
C SER A 119 -13.63 11.60 -0.40
N SER A 120 -14.28 12.73 -0.08
CA SER A 120 -14.12 13.36 1.24
C SER A 120 -14.66 12.51 2.40
N LYS A 121 -15.56 11.57 2.11
CA LYS A 121 -16.24 10.71 3.10
C LYS A 121 -15.83 9.25 3.05
N VAL A 122 -15.02 8.84 2.07
CA VAL A 122 -14.65 7.43 1.86
C VAL A 122 -13.16 7.28 1.55
N LEU A 123 -12.49 6.41 2.31
CA LEU A 123 -11.19 5.85 2.00
C LEU A 123 -11.31 4.37 1.65
N VAL A 124 -10.41 3.89 0.79
CA VAL A 124 -10.12 2.47 0.65
C VAL A 124 -8.77 2.22 1.30
N ILE A 125 -8.73 1.34 2.29
CA ILE A 125 -7.54 1.04 3.10
C ILE A 125 -7.27 -0.46 3.00
N GLY A 126 -6.04 -0.81 2.65
CA GLY A 126 -5.53 -2.17 2.71
C GLY A 126 -4.17 -2.23 3.41
N ASN A 127 -3.62 -3.43 3.53
CA ASN A 127 -2.42 -3.70 4.31
C ASN A 127 -1.18 -3.80 3.43
N GLY A 128 -0.04 -3.36 3.97
CA GLY A 128 1.26 -3.45 3.31
C GLY A 128 1.38 -2.58 2.06
N THR A 129 2.52 -2.69 1.39
CA THR A 129 2.77 -1.94 0.14
C THR A 129 1.95 -2.46 -1.04
N LYS A 130 1.69 -3.78 -1.08
CA LYS A 130 0.93 -4.48 -2.13
C LYS A 130 -0.60 -4.29 -2.04
N ASN A 131 -1.10 -3.51 -1.07
CA ASN A 131 -2.53 -3.27 -0.85
C ASN A 131 -3.35 -4.56 -0.72
N VAL A 132 -2.97 -5.44 0.21
CA VAL A 132 -3.75 -6.67 0.45
C VAL A 132 -5.00 -6.37 1.27
N ASN A 133 -6.08 -7.11 1.03
CA ASN A 133 -7.37 -7.00 1.73
C ASN A 133 -7.94 -5.57 1.82
N PRO A 134 -8.08 -4.84 0.70
CA PRO A 134 -8.61 -3.49 0.73
C PRO A 134 -10.08 -3.48 1.17
N ALA A 135 -10.41 -2.60 2.12
CA ALA A 135 -11.77 -2.37 2.59
C ALA A 135 -12.16 -0.89 2.53
N LYS A 136 -13.46 -0.63 2.41
CA LYS A 136 -14.02 0.73 2.44
C LYS A 136 -14.20 1.19 3.89
N TYR A 137 -13.61 2.33 4.19
CA TYR A 137 -13.78 3.04 5.44
C TYR A 137 -14.50 4.37 5.19
N TYR A 138 -15.43 4.68 6.07
CA TYR A 138 -16.29 5.86 6.02
C TYR A 138 -15.88 6.82 7.12
N LYS A 139 -15.97 8.11 6.85
CA LYS A 139 -15.67 9.14 7.85
C LYS A 139 -16.54 8.90 9.10
N ALA A 140 -15.91 8.82 10.27
CA ALA A 140 -16.60 8.66 11.55
C ALA A 140 -17.28 9.96 12.01
#